data_AF-A0A3C1F4F5-F1
#
_entry.id   AF-A0A3C1F4F5-F1
#
_cell.length_a   1.000
_cell.length_b   1.000
_cell.length_c   1.000
_cell.angle_alpha   90.00
_cell.angle_beta   90.00
_cell.angle_gamma   90.00
#
_symmetry.space_group_name_H-M   'P 1'
#
loop_
_entity.id
_entity.type
_entity.pdbx_description
1 polymer ?
#
loop_
_entity_poly.entity_id
_entity_poly.type
_entity_poly.pdbx_seq_one_letter_code
_entity_poly.pdbx_strand_id
1 'polypeptide(L)'
;MTGATSKSIELRLRPDLQTRSRRTFRRLMPPGTIYVITNTVNGKQYVGQTIKTITQRWSEHCSQASAPRRARTALPAAIRKYGADVFTIEAIYELIATSMQPDLDAAEAIFIELFQTMAPDGYNLVHGGRGGARSAEAREHMSLAKQNQSQETRAKISANRRGKIHSPDARARMSASQRRRFERDGVSSATRQRLSVASKNRIRTPEHGARISAALKGRPRSPETVAKMKATKTARRGTYKKRVVSAETRKRISLARIGIQFSADTREKMSAARRGKPWSPTRREAARRRAYTHSVDALAKMSAALKGKPWSAARRAAHENSRRAAGTDPVQEHLWDVA
;
A
#
# COMPACT_ATOMS: atom_id res chain seq x y z
N MET A 1 -3.39 -39.64 -75.61
CA MET A 1 -3.40 -38.24 -75.13
C MET A 1 -4.06 -38.21 -73.77
N THR A 2 -3.29 -38.03 -72.70
CA THR A 2 -3.75 -37.47 -71.41
C THR A 2 -2.51 -37.28 -70.53
N GLY A 3 -1.90 -36.10 -70.63
CA GLY A 3 -0.81 -35.69 -69.75
C GLY A 3 -1.38 -35.13 -68.45
N ALA A 4 -1.00 -35.71 -67.31
CA ALA A 4 -1.21 -35.14 -65.98
C ALA A 4 0.12 -34.55 -65.50
N THR A 5 0.21 -33.23 -65.51
CA THR A 5 1.36 -32.46 -65.04
C THR A 5 1.39 -32.39 -63.51
N SER A 6 2.44 -32.96 -62.91
CA SER A 6 2.78 -32.78 -61.50
C SER A 6 3.02 -31.31 -61.20
N LYS A 7 2.13 -30.68 -60.40
CA LYS A 7 2.39 -29.38 -59.80
C LYS A 7 3.37 -29.55 -58.63
N SER A 8 4.65 -29.31 -58.89
CA SER A 8 5.65 -29.05 -57.86
C SER A 8 5.25 -27.80 -57.08
N ILE A 9 4.88 -27.97 -55.81
CA ILE A 9 4.67 -26.87 -54.87
C ILE A 9 6.06 -26.45 -54.38
N GLU A 10 6.66 -25.46 -55.04
CA GLU A 10 7.79 -24.74 -54.47
C GLU A 10 7.31 -23.93 -53.26
N LEU A 11 7.54 -24.45 -52.05
CA LEU A 11 7.48 -23.67 -50.83
C LEU A 11 8.58 -22.60 -50.89
N ARG A 12 8.22 -21.37 -51.29
CA ARG A 12 9.07 -20.19 -51.10
C ARG A 12 9.24 -19.93 -49.60
N LEU A 13 10.29 -20.51 -49.02
CA LEU A 13 10.83 -20.10 -47.73
C LEU A 13 11.23 -18.62 -47.81
N ARG A 14 10.68 -17.79 -46.91
CA ARG A 14 11.09 -16.40 -46.76
C ARG A 14 12.58 -16.36 -46.38
N PRO A 15 13.41 -15.51 -47.01
CA PRO A 15 14.87 -15.52 -46.82
C PRO A 15 15.36 -14.80 -45.54
N ASP A 16 14.51 -14.55 -44.53
CA ASP A 16 14.85 -13.67 -43.39
C ASP A 16 15.24 -14.39 -42.08
N LEU A 17 15.46 -15.70 -42.09
CA LEU A 17 15.82 -16.47 -40.87
C LEU A 17 17.28 -16.92 -40.75
N GLN A 18 18.19 -16.51 -41.64
CA GLN A 18 19.57 -17.04 -41.64
C GLN A 18 20.58 -16.38 -40.67
N THR A 19 20.20 -15.41 -39.83
CA THR A 19 21.22 -14.70 -38.99
C THR A 19 20.78 -14.30 -37.59
N ARG A 20 19.88 -15.06 -36.94
CA ARG A 20 19.81 -15.03 -35.46
C ARG A 20 20.76 -16.08 -34.91
N SER A 21 21.94 -15.63 -34.46
CA SER A 21 22.97 -16.41 -33.78
C SER A 21 22.38 -17.58 -32.98
N ARG A 22 22.88 -18.81 -33.19
CA ARG A 22 22.52 -20.01 -32.41
C ARG A 22 22.46 -19.75 -30.89
N ARG A 23 23.26 -18.79 -30.40
CA ARG A 23 23.30 -18.32 -29.02
C ARG A 23 22.06 -17.54 -28.55
N THR A 24 21.46 -16.71 -29.41
CA THR A 24 20.25 -15.94 -29.07
C THR A 24 18.99 -16.79 -29.17
N PHE A 25 18.93 -17.75 -30.10
CA PHE A 25 17.81 -18.69 -30.21
C PHE A 25 17.74 -19.66 -29.01
N ARG A 26 18.87 -20.23 -28.57
CA ARG A 26 18.98 -21.10 -27.38
C ARG A 26 18.59 -20.38 -26.07
N ARG A 27 18.64 -19.04 -26.05
CA ARG A 27 18.20 -18.20 -24.92
C ARG A 27 16.69 -17.98 -24.89
N LEU A 28 16.01 -18.05 -26.04
CA LEU A 28 14.57 -17.82 -26.19
C LEU A 28 13.76 -19.11 -26.02
N MET A 29 14.33 -20.28 -26.34
CA MET A 29 13.75 -21.60 -26.10
C MET A 29 14.84 -22.54 -25.57
N PRO A 30 14.87 -22.86 -24.26
CA PRO A 30 15.84 -23.82 -23.74
C PRO A 30 15.56 -25.19 -24.38
N PRO A 31 16.58 -25.95 -24.81
CA PRO A 31 16.40 -27.27 -25.41
C PRO A 31 15.86 -28.25 -24.37
N GLY A 32 15.10 -29.23 -24.85
CA GLY A 32 14.70 -30.39 -24.09
C GLY A 32 15.83 -31.40 -24.13
N THR A 33 16.09 -32.10 -23.03
CA THR A 33 17.19 -33.06 -22.93
C THR A 33 16.68 -34.37 -22.38
N ILE A 34 16.95 -35.46 -23.08
CA ILE A 34 16.88 -36.82 -22.54
C ILE A 34 18.25 -37.15 -21.93
N TYR A 35 18.24 -37.65 -20.71
CA TYR A 35 19.43 -38.03 -19.96
C TYR A 35 19.30 -39.45 -19.40
N VAL A 36 20.45 -40.07 -19.17
CA VAL A 36 20.58 -41.37 -18.49
C VAL A 36 21.31 -41.15 -17.18
N ILE A 37 20.81 -41.79 -16.12
CA ILE A 37 21.50 -41.91 -14.84
C ILE A 37 21.90 -43.37 -14.66
N THR A 38 23.19 -43.64 -14.53
CA THR A 38 23.73 -44.99 -14.34
C THR A 38 24.24 -45.14 -12.91
N ASN A 39 23.83 -46.21 -12.22
CA ASN A 39 24.42 -46.61 -10.95
C ASN A 39 25.66 -47.49 -11.21
N THR A 40 26.84 -47.03 -10.83
CA THR A 40 28.10 -47.75 -11.10
C THR A 40 28.28 -49.01 -10.24
N VAL A 41 27.50 -49.20 -9.17
CA VAL A 41 27.58 -50.37 -8.28
C VAL A 41 26.86 -51.58 -8.86
N ASN A 42 25.70 -51.37 -9.50
CA ASN A 42 24.85 -52.47 -9.97
C ASN A 42 24.52 -52.40 -11.47
N GLY A 43 25.03 -51.40 -12.18
CA GLY A 43 24.81 -51.20 -13.62
C GLY A 43 23.40 -50.73 -13.99
N LYS A 44 22.47 -50.62 -13.04
CA LYS A 44 21.09 -50.24 -13.33
C LYS A 44 21.00 -48.79 -13.78
N GLN A 45 20.11 -48.54 -14.74
CA GLN A 45 19.96 -47.24 -15.37
C GLN A 45 18.57 -46.64 -15.15
N TYR A 46 18.50 -45.32 -15.30
CA TYR A 46 17.28 -44.53 -15.34
C TYR A 46 17.33 -43.58 -16.53
N VAL A 47 16.30 -43.60 -17.37
CA VAL A 47 16.11 -42.60 -18.43
C VAL A 47 15.11 -41.56 -17.95
N GLY A 48 15.40 -40.28 -18.18
CA GLY A 48 14.45 -39.22 -17.92
C GLY A 48 14.59 -38.04 -18.87
N GLN A 49 13.57 -37.18 -18.87
CA GLN A 49 13.58 -35.93 -19.63
C GLN A 49 13.63 -34.67 -18.76
N THR A 50 14.15 -33.57 -19.31
CA THR A 50 14.19 -32.26 -18.66
C THR A 50 14.23 -31.11 -19.67
N ILE A 51 13.60 -29.97 -19.35
CA ILE A 51 13.80 -28.68 -20.05
C ILE A 51 14.75 -27.74 -19.27
N LYS A 52 15.21 -28.18 -18.11
CA LYS A 52 16.22 -27.53 -17.26
C LYS A 52 17.59 -28.12 -17.56
N THR A 53 18.65 -27.47 -17.06
CA THR A 53 19.98 -28.07 -17.15
C THR A 53 20.04 -29.40 -16.41
N ILE A 54 20.87 -30.32 -16.89
CA ILE A 54 21.07 -31.65 -16.30
C ILE A 54 21.50 -31.54 -14.83
N THR A 55 22.37 -30.57 -14.53
CA THR A 55 22.81 -30.29 -13.15
C THR A 55 21.68 -29.89 -12.22
N GLN A 56 20.73 -29.07 -12.69
CA GLN A 56 19.53 -28.71 -11.92
C GLN A 56 18.63 -29.92 -11.73
N ARG A 57 18.45 -30.73 -12.78
CA ARG A 57 17.61 -31.94 -12.69
C ARG A 57 18.20 -32.99 -11.75
N TRP A 58 19.51 -33.18 -11.75
CA TRP A 58 20.20 -34.05 -10.81
C TRP A 58 20.04 -33.58 -9.36
N SER A 59 20.23 -32.28 -9.11
CA SER A 59 20.01 -31.70 -7.79
C SER A 59 18.57 -31.91 -7.28
N GLU A 60 17.57 -31.85 -8.17
CA GLU A 60 16.18 -32.18 -7.81
C GLU A 60 16.01 -33.65 -7.40
N HIS A 61 16.65 -34.59 -8.09
CA HIS A 61 16.62 -36.02 -7.72
C HIS A 61 17.31 -36.26 -6.38
N CYS A 62 18.49 -35.67 -6.15
CA CYS A 62 19.19 -35.75 -4.88
C CYS A 62 18.35 -35.16 -3.73
N SER A 63 17.71 -34.01 -3.95
CA SER A 63 16.83 -33.39 -2.95
C SER A 63 15.60 -34.25 -2.63
N GLN A 64 15.05 -34.96 -3.62
CA GLN A 64 13.96 -35.91 -3.39
C GLN A 64 14.41 -37.10 -2.52
N ALA A 65 15.63 -37.58 -2.71
CA ALA A 65 16.20 -38.66 -1.92
C ALA A 65 16.45 -38.27 -0.45
N SER A 66 16.77 -37.00 -0.17
CA SER A 66 17.00 -36.50 1.19
C SER A 66 15.75 -36.47 2.08
N ALA A 67 14.54 -36.53 1.49
CA ALA A 67 13.28 -36.50 2.21
C ALA A 67 12.60 -37.88 2.21
N PRO A 68 12.51 -38.61 3.34
CA PRO A 68 11.97 -39.98 3.40
C PRO A 68 10.55 -40.12 2.81
N ARG A 69 9.70 -39.10 3.00
CA ARG A 69 8.33 -39.09 2.44
C ARG A 69 8.29 -38.91 0.92
N ARG A 70 9.37 -38.45 0.30
CA ARG A 70 9.48 -38.15 -1.14
C ARG A 70 10.31 -39.19 -1.90
N ALA A 71 11.14 -39.97 -1.20
CA ALA A 71 11.88 -41.10 -1.76
C ALA A 71 11.01 -42.35 -1.99
N ARG A 72 9.79 -42.17 -2.52
CA ARG A 72 8.84 -43.29 -2.77
C ARG A 72 8.99 -43.90 -4.16
N THR A 73 9.86 -43.34 -5.01
CA THR A 73 10.17 -43.82 -6.35
C THR A 73 11.53 -44.51 -6.38
N ALA A 74 11.73 -45.43 -7.33
CA ALA A 74 12.88 -46.33 -7.36
C ALA A 74 14.24 -45.60 -7.39
N LEU A 75 14.37 -44.55 -8.21
CA LEU A 75 15.62 -43.80 -8.33
C LEU A 75 16.00 -43.04 -7.02
N PRO A 76 15.16 -42.17 -6.42
CA PRO A 76 15.46 -41.56 -5.13
C PRO A 76 15.73 -42.56 -4.00
N ALA A 77 15.05 -43.71 -3.98
CA ALA A 77 15.31 -44.77 -3.02
C ALA A 77 16.71 -45.38 -3.23
N ALA A 78 17.13 -45.59 -4.47
CA ALA A 78 18.46 -46.07 -4.82
C ALA A 78 19.56 -45.05 -4.47
N ILE A 79 19.35 -43.76 -4.79
CA ILE A 79 20.28 -42.68 -4.41
C ILE A 79 20.48 -42.65 -2.89
N ARG A 80 19.40 -42.84 -2.12
CA ARG A 80 19.47 -42.89 -0.65
C ARG A 80 20.19 -44.14 -0.14
N LYS A 81 20.09 -45.26 -0.85
CA LYS A 81 20.71 -46.54 -0.47
C LYS A 81 22.21 -46.57 -0.78
N TYR A 82 22.60 -46.12 -1.97
CA TYR A 82 23.97 -46.25 -2.46
C TYR A 82 24.80 -44.96 -2.36
N GLY A 83 24.17 -43.83 -2.04
CA GLY A 83 24.81 -42.50 -2.07
C GLY A 83 24.74 -41.88 -3.46
N ALA A 84 24.85 -40.55 -3.55
CA ALA A 84 24.78 -39.85 -4.84
C ALA A 84 26.06 -39.98 -5.67
N ASP A 85 27.21 -40.22 -5.01
CA ASP A 85 28.54 -40.21 -5.65
C ASP A 85 28.76 -41.42 -6.58
N VAL A 86 27.97 -42.49 -6.43
CA VAL A 86 28.05 -43.68 -7.28
C VAL A 86 27.17 -43.59 -8.54
N PHE A 87 26.51 -42.46 -8.76
CA PHE A 87 25.66 -42.26 -9.92
C PHE A 87 26.32 -41.29 -10.90
N THR A 88 26.35 -41.69 -12.17
CA THR A 88 26.72 -40.80 -13.28
C THR A 88 25.47 -40.32 -13.99
N ILE A 89 25.48 -39.09 -14.51
CA ILE A 89 24.37 -38.52 -15.28
C ILE A 89 24.89 -37.96 -16.60
N GLU A 90 24.28 -38.40 -17.70
CA GLU A 90 24.76 -38.09 -19.06
C GLU A 90 23.60 -37.62 -19.94
N ALA A 91 23.84 -36.57 -20.73
CA ALA A 91 22.92 -36.12 -21.78
C ALA A 91 23.08 -37.05 -22.98
N ILE A 92 22.00 -37.69 -23.42
CA ILE A 92 22.06 -38.59 -24.58
C ILE A 92 21.39 -37.99 -25.81
N TYR A 93 20.44 -37.07 -25.62
CA TYR A 93 19.70 -36.48 -26.72
C TYR A 93 19.22 -35.07 -26.38
N GLU A 94 19.48 -34.10 -27.26
CA GLU A 94 18.98 -32.74 -27.15
C GLU A 94 17.97 -32.44 -28.25
N LEU A 95 16.80 -31.95 -27.85
CA LEU A 95 15.70 -31.60 -28.75
C LEU A 95 15.50 -30.08 -28.76
N ILE A 96 15.61 -29.47 -29.94
CA ILE A 96 15.37 -28.04 -30.18
C ILE A 96 14.09 -27.94 -31.03
N ALA A 97 12.93 -28.14 -30.40
CA ALA A 97 11.64 -28.12 -31.10
C ALA A 97 10.66 -27.12 -30.48
N THR A 98 9.77 -26.56 -31.29
CA THR A 98 8.71 -25.62 -30.87
C THR A 98 7.58 -26.34 -30.10
N SER A 99 7.43 -27.67 -30.25
CA SER A 99 6.46 -28.53 -29.56
C SER A 99 7.18 -29.55 -28.67
N MET A 100 7.84 -29.07 -27.62
CA MET A 100 8.82 -29.86 -26.88
C MET A 100 8.25 -31.09 -26.15
N GLN A 101 7.01 -31.06 -25.68
CA GLN A 101 6.56 -32.05 -24.70
C GLN A 101 6.24 -33.43 -25.30
N PRO A 102 5.42 -33.56 -26.36
CA PRO A 102 5.12 -34.87 -26.96
C PRO A 102 6.37 -35.54 -27.55
N ASP A 103 7.25 -34.75 -28.16
CA ASP A 103 8.48 -35.25 -28.77
C ASP A 103 9.47 -35.74 -27.69
N LEU A 104 9.57 -35.04 -26.56
CA LEU A 104 10.36 -35.51 -25.42
C LEU A 104 9.76 -36.78 -24.81
N ASP A 105 8.43 -36.82 -24.66
CA ASP A 105 7.74 -37.98 -24.09
C ASP A 105 7.95 -39.22 -24.98
N ALA A 106 7.89 -39.06 -26.31
CA ALA A 106 8.17 -40.13 -27.27
C ALA A 106 9.65 -40.55 -27.25
N ALA A 107 10.57 -39.59 -27.21
CA ALA A 107 12.00 -39.89 -27.09
C ALA A 107 12.33 -40.61 -25.78
N GLU A 108 11.77 -40.16 -24.65
CA GLU A 108 11.91 -40.82 -23.35
C GLU A 108 11.44 -42.27 -23.42
N ALA A 109 10.27 -42.53 -24.02
CA ALA A 109 9.74 -43.88 -24.19
C ALA A 109 10.66 -44.78 -25.03
N ILE A 110 11.16 -44.26 -26.16
CA ILE A 110 12.10 -44.99 -27.03
C ILE A 110 13.38 -45.33 -26.28
N PHE A 111 13.96 -44.39 -25.54
CA PHE A 111 15.21 -44.64 -24.82
C PHE A 111 15.02 -45.53 -23.59
N ILE A 112 13.87 -45.48 -22.91
CA ILE A 112 13.55 -46.42 -21.82
C ILE A 112 13.56 -47.85 -22.34
N GLU A 113 12.95 -48.07 -23.50
CA GLU A 113 12.90 -49.37 -24.17
C GLU A 113 14.29 -49.77 -24.67
N LEU A 114 15.00 -48.87 -25.35
CA LEU A 114 16.33 -49.15 -25.90
C LEU A 114 17.34 -49.57 -24.83
N PHE A 115 17.31 -48.92 -23.66
CA PHE A 115 18.22 -49.20 -22.54
C PHE A 115 17.62 -50.16 -21.51
N GLN A 116 16.41 -50.69 -21.73
CA GLN A 116 15.74 -51.64 -20.82
C GLN A 116 15.74 -51.16 -19.35
N THR A 117 15.46 -49.88 -19.13
CA THR A 117 15.59 -49.24 -17.79
C THR A 117 14.40 -49.44 -16.87
N MET A 118 13.44 -50.28 -17.25
CA MET A 118 12.25 -50.56 -16.47
C MET A 118 12.57 -51.42 -15.24
N ALA A 119 11.92 -51.14 -14.12
CA ALA A 119 12.00 -52.01 -12.94
C ALA A 119 11.42 -53.41 -13.31
N PRO A 120 12.08 -54.51 -12.91
CA PRO A 120 13.13 -54.60 -11.88
C PRO A 120 14.57 -54.34 -12.35
N ASP A 121 14.84 -54.32 -13.66
CA ASP A 121 16.20 -54.30 -14.21
C ASP A 121 16.81 -52.89 -14.26
N GLY A 122 15.98 -51.85 -14.27
CA GLY A 122 16.38 -50.45 -14.05
C GLY A 122 15.54 -49.73 -13.00
N TYR A 123 15.50 -48.39 -13.08
CA TYR A 123 14.80 -47.54 -12.12
C TYR A 123 13.54 -46.84 -12.67
N ASN A 124 13.24 -46.97 -13.97
CA ASN A 124 12.01 -46.45 -14.54
C ASN A 124 10.82 -47.31 -14.08
N LEU A 125 9.75 -46.65 -13.63
CA LEU A 125 8.52 -47.33 -13.17
C LEU A 125 7.39 -47.28 -14.20
N VAL A 126 7.57 -46.47 -15.24
CA VAL A 126 6.62 -46.25 -16.32
C VAL A 126 7.41 -46.09 -17.62
N HIS A 127 6.83 -46.49 -18.75
CA HIS A 127 7.44 -46.44 -20.08
C HIS A 127 7.61 -45.02 -20.65
N GLY A 128 7.60 -43.97 -19.82
CA GLY A 128 7.73 -42.57 -20.23
C GLY A 128 6.42 -41.76 -20.18
N GLY A 129 6.48 -40.52 -20.66
CA GLY A 129 5.30 -39.69 -20.92
C GLY A 129 4.69 -38.97 -19.71
N ARG A 130 5.40 -38.93 -18.57
CA ARG A 130 4.96 -38.20 -17.36
C ARG A 130 5.92 -37.10 -16.93
N GLY A 131 7.00 -36.87 -17.67
CA GLY A 131 8.01 -35.87 -17.33
C GLY A 131 7.57 -34.42 -17.61
N GLY A 132 6.36 -34.23 -18.14
CA GLY A 132 5.89 -32.94 -18.63
C GLY A 132 5.24 -32.00 -17.62
N ALA A 133 5.25 -30.73 -17.98
CA ALA A 133 4.49 -29.72 -17.26
C ALA A 133 2.98 -30.04 -17.38
N ARG A 134 2.23 -29.98 -16.27
CA ARG A 134 0.78 -30.28 -16.26
C ARG A 134 0.04 -29.55 -17.38
N SER A 135 -0.91 -30.23 -18.02
CA SER A 135 -1.74 -29.66 -19.09
C SER A 135 -2.43 -28.37 -18.65
N ALA A 136 -2.81 -27.52 -19.62
CA ALA A 136 -3.54 -26.28 -19.35
C ALA A 136 -4.83 -26.57 -18.56
N GLU A 137 -5.58 -27.60 -18.99
CA GLU A 137 -6.79 -28.09 -18.31
C GLU A 137 -6.52 -28.53 -16.87
N ALA A 138 -5.47 -29.35 -16.64
CA ALA A 138 -5.13 -29.78 -15.28
C ALA A 138 -4.74 -28.59 -14.39
N ARG A 139 -4.07 -27.57 -14.94
CA ARG A 139 -3.76 -26.32 -14.23
C ARG A 139 -5.02 -25.54 -13.90
N GLU A 140 -5.96 -25.45 -14.83
CA GLU A 140 -7.24 -24.78 -14.65
C GLU A 140 -8.10 -25.47 -13.59
N HIS A 141 -8.27 -26.79 -13.67
CA HIS A 141 -9.00 -27.56 -12.65
C HIS A 141 -8.41 -27.38 -11.25
N MET A 142 -7.08 -27.41 -11.11
CA MET A 142 -6.43 -27.12 -9.83
C MET A 142 -6.62 -25.67 -9.37
N SER A 143 -6.67 -24.71 -10.31
CA SER A 143 -6.94 -23.31 -10.00
C SER A 143 -8.36 -23.13 -9.49
N LEU A 144 -9.36 -23.68 -10.20
CA LEU A 144 -10.76 -23.68 -9.82
C LEU A 144 -10.97 -24.35 -8.45
N ALA A 145 -10.35 -25.51 -8.22
CA ALA A 145 -10.41 -26.19 -6.93
C ALA A 145 -9.84 -25.33 -5.77
N LYS A 146 -8.83 -24.50 -6.02
CA LYS A 146 -8.29 -23.57 -5.02
C LYS A 146 -9.19 -22.35 -4.81
N GLN A 147 -9.85 -21.87 -5.85
CA GLN A 147 -10.76 -20.72 -5.76
C GLN A 147 -12.06 -21.11 -5.03
N ASN A 148 -12.60 -22.29 -5.35
CA ASN A 148 -13.86 -22.81 -4.84
C ASN A 148 -13.71 -23.57 -3.50
N GLN A 149 -12.72 -23.21 -2.69
CA GLN A 149 -12.59 -23.80 -1.36
C GLN A 149 -13.79 -23.44 -0.49
N SER A 150 -14.37 -24.45 0.17
CA SER A 150 -15.50 -24.26 1.07
C SER A 150 -15.17 -23.27 2.19
N GLN A 151 -16.20 -22.55 2.66
CA GLN A 151 -16.04 -21.59 3.77
C GLN A 151 -15.47 -22.28 5.03
N GLU A 152 -15.89 -23.51 5.30
CA GLU A 152 -15.40 -24.32 6.42
C GLU A 152 -13.90 -24.62 6.28
N THR A 153 -13.44 -25.00 5.09
CA THR A 153 -12.01 -25.26 4.82
C THR A 153 -11.19 -23.99 5.00
N ARG A 154 -11.69 -22.85 4.51
CA ARG A 154 -11.05 -21.54 4.72
C ARG A 154 -10.98 -21.16 6.19
N ALA A 155 -12.03 -21.42 6.96
CA ALA A 155 -12.06 -21.17 8.40
C ALA A 155 -11.02 -22.02 9.16
N LYS A 156 -10.92 -23.33 8.84
CA LYS A 156 -9.91 -24.24 9.40
C LYS A 156 -8.48 -23.77 9.09
N ILE A 157 -8.20 -23.39 7.84
CA ILE A 157 -6.88 -22.85 7.44
C ILE A 157 -6.59 -21.54 8.19
N SER A 158 -7.57 -20.64 8.29
CA SER A 158 -7.44 -19.36 9.00
C SER A 158 -7.17 -19.57 10.49
N ALA A 159 -7.92 -20.45 11.15
CA ALA A 159 -7.73 -20.77 12.57
C ALA A 159 -6.32 -21.31 12.85
N ASN A 160 -5.83 -22.24 12.01
CA ASN A 160 -4.48 -22.80 12.17
C ASN A 160 -3.36 -21.76 11.95
N ARG A 161 -3.60 -20.74 11.12
CA ARG A 161 -2.62 -19.68 10.84
C ARG A 161 -2.70 -18.51 11.83
N ARG A 162 -3.83 -18.34 12.52
CA ARG A 162 -4.04 -17.23 13.44
C ARG A 162 -3.05 -17.32 14.60
N GLY A 163 -2.40 -16.20 14.93
CA GLY A 163 -1.47 -16.12 16.06
C GLY A 163 -0.07 -16.70 15.81
N LYS A 164 0.20 -17.30 14.65
CA LYS A 164 1.57 -17.75 14.32
C LYS A 164 2.47 -16.55 14.03
N ILE A 165 3.38 -16.28 14.96
CA ILE A 165 4.40 -15.23 14.83
C ILE A 165 5.69 -15.88 14.34
N HIS A 166 6.27 -15.34 13.27
CA HIS A 166 7.58 -15.77 12.81
C HIS A 166 8.66 -15.48 13.87
N SER A 167 9.61 -16.41 14.04
CA SER A 167 10.75 -16.21 14.94
C SER A 167 11.53 -14.92 14.61
N PRO A 168 12.22 -14.31 15.59
CA PRO A 168 13.03 -13.12 15.34
C PRO A 168 14.00 -13.27 14.16
N ASP A 169 14.69 -14.41 14.10
CA ASP A 169 15.62 -14.75 13.02
C ASP A 169 14.91 -14.92 11.66
N ALA A 170 13.77 -15.62 11.62
CA ALA A 170 12.99 -15.74 10.38
C ALA A 170 12.51 -14.38 9.86
N ARG A 171 12.07 -13.48 10.76
CA ARG A 171 11.69 -12.10 10.40
C ARG A 171 12.88 -11.31 9.86
N ALA A 172 14.06 -11.44 10.48
CA ALA A 172 15.27 -10.80 10.01
C ALA A 172 15.66 -11.26 8.60
N ARG A 173 15.63 -12.57 8.34
CA ARG A 173 15.90 -13.15 7.01
C ARG A 173 14.92 -12.69 5.95
N MET A 174 13.62 -12.70 6.26
CA MET A 174 12.58 -12.18 5.36
C MET A 174 12.76 -10.69 5.06
N SER A 175 13.09 -9.88 6.07
CA SER A 175 13.35 -8.46 5.92
C SER A 175 14.58 -8.21 5.04
N ALA A 176 15.69 -8.91 5.29
CA ALA A 176 16.91 -8.82 4.49
C ALA A 176 16.69 -9.27 3.04
N SER A 177 15.89 -10.30 2.80
CA SER A 177 15.52 -10.73 1.46
C SER A 177 14.66 -9.68 0.73
N GLN A 178 13.69 -9.08 1.42
CA GLN A 178 12.89 -8.00 0.83
C GLN A 178 13.74 -6.78 0.50
N ARG A 179 14.64 -6.35 1.39
CA ARG A 179 15.56 -5.24 1.12
C ARG A 179 16.43 -5.52 -0.11
N ARG A 180 17.06 -6.69 -0.19
CA ARG A 180 17.85 -7.11 -1.36
C ARG A 180 17.05 -7.07 -2.66
N ARG A 181 15.80 -7.53 -2.63
CA ARG A 181 14.91 -7.47 -3.80
C ARG A 181 14.60 -6.01 -4.19
N PHE A 182 14.31 -5.16 -3.21
CA PHE A 182 14.04 -3.75 -3.44
C PHE A 182 15.27 -2.98 -3.94
N GLU A 183 16.47 -3.30 -3.46
CA GLU A 183 17.73 -2.71 -3.92
C GLU A 183 18.05 -3.13 -5.35
N ARG A 184 17.88 -4.42 -5.68
CA ARG A 184 18.15 -4.95 -7.01
C ARG A 184 17.13 -4.48 -8.06
N ASP A 185 15.84 -4.61 -7.77
CA ASP A 185 14.78 -4.44 -8.77
C ASP A 185 14.06 -3.09 -8.65
N GLY A 186 14.23 -2.38 -7.53
CA GLY A 186 13.41 -1.22 -7.19
C GLY A 186 11.91 -1.56 -7.10
N VAL A 187 11.09 -0.54 -6.94
CA VAL A 187 9.67 -0.64 -7.31
C VAL A 187 9.54 -0.04 -8.68
N SER A 188 9.23 -0.88 -9.68
CA SER A 188 8.95 -0.43 -11.05
C SER A 188 7.97 0.75 -11.04
N SER A 189 8.23 1.75 -11.88
CA SER A 189 7.35 2.91 -12.08
C SER A 189 5.91 2.49 -12.36
N ALA A 190 5.69 1.46 -13.17
CA ALA A 190 4.38 0.88 -13.46
C ALA A 190 3.70 0.31 -12.20
N THR A 191 4.47 -0.31 -11.29
CA THR A 191 3.93 -0.81 -10.01
C THR A 191 3.57 0.34 -9.07
N ARG A 192 4.40 1.40 -9.00
CA ARG A 192 4.08 2.60 -8.22
C ARG A 192 2.82 3.29 -8.75
N GLN A 193 2.67 3.38 -10.07
CA GLN A 193 1.48 3.95 -10.70
C GLN A 193 0.23 3.13 -10.39
N ARG A 194 0.27 1.80 -10.52
CA ARG A 194 -0.86 0.92 -10.15
C ARG A 194 -1.27 1.10 -8.69
N LEU A 195 -0.31 1.11 -7.76
CA LEU A 195 -0.57 1.33 -6.33
C LEU A 195 -1.14 2.73 -6.06
N SER A 196 -0.66 3.76 -6.77
CA SER A 196 -1.15 5.13 -6.68
C SER A 196 -2.58 5.26 -7.18
N VAL A 197 -2.90 4.68 -8.34
CA VAL A 197 -4.26 4.64 -8.91
C VAL A 197 -5.21 3.92 -7.98
N ALA A 198 -4.83 2.74 -7.46
CA ALA A 198 -5.66 1.97 -6.53
C ALA A 198 -5.89 2.69 -5.19
N SER A 199 -5.00 3.60 -4.81
CA SER A 199 -5.10 4.37 -3.55
C SER A 199 -5.79 5.73 -3.71
N LYS A 200 -5.80 6.29 -4.93
CA LYS A 200 -6.50 7.54 -5.24
C LYS A 200 -7.99 7.33 -5.01
N ASN A 201 -8.62 8.30 -4.34
CA ASN A 201 -10.06 8.35 -4.06
C ASN A 201 -10.60 7.26 -3.12
N ARG A 202 -9.74 6.58 -2.38
CA ARG A 202 -10.20 5.66 -1.32
C ARG A 202 -10.75 6.45 -0.13
N ILE A 203 -12.04 6.75 -0.17
CA ILE A 203 -12.77 7.33 0.96
C ILE A 203 -12.98 6.22 2.00
N ARG A 204 -12.55 6.46 3.24
CA ARG A 204 -12.84 5.53 4.34
C ARG A 204 -14.34 5.59 4.64
N THR A 205 -14.97 4.44 4.84
CA THR A 205 -16.35 4.41 5.33
C THR A 205 -16.43 5.07 6.72
N PRO A 206 -17.56 5.71 7.08
CA PRO A 206 -17.73 6.34 8.38
C PRO A 206 -17.44 5.39 9.54
N GLU A 207 -17.92 4.14 9.47
CA GLU A 207 -17.70 3.10 10.47
C GLU A 207 -16.21 2.73 10.63
N HIS A 208 -15.49 2.59 9.51
CA HIS A 208 -14.06 2.30 9.54
C HIS A 208 -13.28 3.47 10.13
N GLY A 209 -13.70 4.71 9.86
CA GLY A 209 -13.16 5.92 10.49
C GLY A 209 -13.40 5.95 12.00
N ALA A 210 -14.61 5.62 12.44
CA ALA A 210 -14.99 5.59 13.86
C ALA A 210 -14.14 4.57 14.64
N ARG A 211 -13.94 3.36 14.08
CA ARG A 211 -13.10 2.32 14.70
C ARG A 211 -11.64 2.74 14.84
N ILE A 212 -11.07 3.41 13.83
CA ILE A 212 -9.71 3.96 13.92
C ILE A 212 -9.64 5.06 15.00
N SER A 213 -10.63 5.94 15.03
CA SER A 213 -10.72 7.01 16.03
C SER A 213 -10.78 6.46 17.46
N ALA A 214 -11.62 5.45 17.70
CA ALA A 214 -11.74 4.78 18.99
C ALA A 214 -10.40 4.15 19.42
N ALA A 215 -9.68 3.47 18.51
CA ALA A 215 -8.40 2.85 18.81
C ALA A 215 -7.25 3.85 19.07
N LEU A 216 -7.34 5.07 18.51
CA LEU A 216 -6.33 6.12 18.69
C LEU A 216 -6.65 7.07 19.86
N LYS A 217 -7.89 7.09 20.33
CA LYS A 217 -8.31 7.92 21.46
C LYS A 217 -7.55 7.46 22.72
N GLY A 218 -6.90 8.40 23.40
CA GLY A 218 -6.18 8.14 24.65
C GLY A 218 -4.76 7.59 24.51
N ARG A 219 -4.23 7.40 23.29
CA ARG A 219 -2.84 6.96 23.09
C ARG A 219 -1.90 8.17 22.91
N PRO A 220 -1.16 8.61 23.95
CA PRO A 220 -0.24 9.73 23.80
C PRO A 220 0.88 9.36 22.83
N ARG A 221 1.34 10.34 22.05
CA ARG A 221 2.50 10.16 21.17
C ARG A 221 3.79 10.16 21.99
N SER A 222 4.81 9.46 21.50
CA SER A 222 6.11 9.43 22.19
C SER A 222 6.73 10.83 22.32
N PRO A 223 7.51 11.10 23.39
CA PRO A 223 8.16 12.38 23.60
C PRO A 223 8.99 12.84 22.40
N GLU A 224 9.76 11.92 21.79
CA GLU A 224 10.56 12.18 20.59
C GLU A 224 9.72 12.61 19.39
N THR A 225 8.57 11.96 19.19
CA THR A 225 7.66 12.30 18.08
C THR A 225 7.05 13.68 18.30
N VAL A 226 6.70 14.00 19.55
CA VAL A 226 6.20 15.33 19.92
C VAL A 226 7.26 16.40 19.68
N ALA A 227 8.52 16.14 20.03
CA ALA A 227 9.63 17.06 19.79
C ALA A 227 9.84 17.33 18.28
N LYS A 228 9.86 16.28 17.44
CA LYS A 228 9.98 16.42 15.97
C LYS A 228 8.83 17.23 15.36
N MET A 229 7.60 17.01 15.83
CA MET A 229 6.44 17.81 15.39
C MET A 229 6.54 19.28 15.82
N LYS A 230 7.04 19.55 17.03
CA LYS A 230 7.28 20.92 17.51
C LYS A 230 8.35 21.60 16.65
N ALA A 231 9.48 20.95 16.42
CA ALA A 231 10.58 21.48 15.60
C ALA A 231 10.14 21.81 14.17
N THR A 232 9.43 20.90 13.50
CA THR A 232 8.89 21.14 12.15
C THR A 232 7.85 22.26 12.09
N LYS A 233 6.98 22.38 13.10
CA LYS A 233 6.01 23.47 13.20
C LYS A 233 6.70 24.82 13.39
N THR A 234 7.75 24.88 14.20
CA THR A 234 8.56 26.09 14.41
C THR A 234 9.33 26.48 13.14
N ALA A 235 9.96 25.53 12.46
CA ALA A 235 10.64 25.76 11.18
C ALA A 235 9.66 26.30 10.10
N ARG A 236 8.45 25.74 10.02
CA ARG A 236 7.39 26.22 9.11
C ARG A 236 6.82 27.58 9.51
N ARG A 237 6.92 27.98 10.79
CA ARG A 237 6.47 29.30 11.26
C ARG A 237 7.39 30.40 10.76
N GLY A 238 8.69 30.12 10.63
CA GLY A 238 9.68 31.03 10.03
C GLY A 238 9.41 31.31 8.55
N THR A 239 9.03 30.28 7.78
CA THR A 239 8.68 30.43 6.35
C THR A 239 7.34 31.14 6.14
N TYR A 240 6.37 30.97 7.06
CA TYR A 240 5.08 31.66 6.99
C TYR A 240 5.19 33.17 7.30
N LYS A 241 6.09 33.57 8.19
CA LYS A 241 6.35 35.00 8.51
C LYS A 241 6.96 35.78 7.34
N LYS A 242 7.71 35.12 6.44
CA LYS A 242 8.32 35.74 5.26
C LYS A 242 7.36 35.83 4.05
N ARG A 243 6.19 35.18 4.10
CA ARG A 243 5.28 35.08 2.97
C ARG A 243 4.33 36.28 2.94
N VAL A 244 4.64 37.28 2.11
CA VAL A 244 3.71 38.38 1.84
C VAL A 244 2.55 37.84 1.00
N VAL A 245 1.34 37.86 1.56
CA VAL A 245 0.12 37.45 0.83
C VAL A 245 -0.23 38.53 -0.21
N SER A 246 -0.39 38.14 -1.48
CA SER A 246 -0.75 39.04 -2.58
C SER A 246 -2.05 39.80 -2.29
N ALA A 247 -2.18 41.00 -2.87
CA ALA A 247 -3.34 41.86 -2.69
C ALA A 247 -4.65 41.13 -3.09
N GLU A 248 -4.63 40.40 -4.21
CA GLU A 248 -5.77 39.61 -4.70
C GLU A 248 -6.18 38.50 -3.72
N THR A 249 -5.21 37.76 -3.17
CA THR A 249 -5.49 36.71 -2.20
C THR A 249 -6.06 37.29 -0.90
N ARG A 250 -5.59 38.47 -0.49
CA ARG A 250 -6.12 39.20 0.66
C ARG A 250 -7.56 39.64 0.43
N LYS A 251 -7.89 40.13 -0.77
CA LYS A 251 -9.25 40.48 -1.18
C LYS A 251 -10.17 39.25 -1.14
N ARG A 252 -9.73 38.10 -1.65
CA ARG A 252 -10.49 36.84 -1.62
C ARG A 252 -10.80 36.37 -0.20
N ILE A 253 -9.80 36.41 0.69
CA ILE A 253 -9.97 36.06 2.11
C ILE A 253 -10.92 37.04 2.81
N SER A 254 -10.84 38.34 2.47
CA SER A 254 -11.73 39.37 3.00
C SER A 254 -13.17 39.13 2.57
N LEU A 255 -13.42 38.93 1.28
CA LEU A 255 -14.75 38.63 0.73
C LEU A 255 -15.37 37.40 1.38
N ALA A 256 -14.59 36.32 1.55
CA ALA A 256 -15.06 35.11 2.21
C ALA A 256 -15.37 35.28 3.71
N ARG A 257 -14.87 36.35 4.36
CA ARG A 257 -15.08 36.63 5.78
C ARG A 257 -16.16 37.66 6.06
N ILE A 258 -16.55 38.44 5.06
CA ILE A 258 -17.66 39.37 5.17
C ILE A 258 -18.95 38.55 5.35
N GLY A 259 -19.71 38.85 6.42
CA GLY A 259 -20.99 38.21 6.70
C GLY A 259 -20.94 36.96 7.61
N ILE A 260 -19.75 36.43 7.94
CA ILE A 260 -19.65 35.33 8.91
C ILE A 260 -20.00 35.84 10.31
N GLN A 261 -21.16 35.42 10.83
CA GLN A 261 -21.57 35.67 12.22
C GLN A 261 -21.08 34.53 13.11
N PHE A 262 -20.41 34.87 14.21
CA PHE A 262 -20.02 33.88 15.22
C PHE A 262 -21.22 33.48 16.08
N SER A 263 -21.29 32.21 16.48
CA SER A 263 -22.30 31.73 17.44
C SER A 263 -22.19 32.47 18.78
N ALA A 264 -23.30 32.49 19.54
CA ALA A 264 -23.35 33.16 20.85
C ALA A 264 -22.26 32.64 21.82
N ASP A 265 -22.09 31.32 21.92
CA ASP A 265 -21.05 30.68 22.74
C ASP A 265 -19.63 31.07 22.27
N THR A 266 -19.39 31.15 20.96
CA THR A 266 -18.09 31.59 20.44
C THR A 266 -17.82 33.07 20.76
N ARG A 267 -18.84 33.93 20.69
CA ARG A 267 -18.76 35.34 21.06
C ARG A 267 -18.46 35.51 22.55
N GLU A 268 -19.08 34.71 23.41
CA GLU A 268 -18.85 34.74 24.85
C GLU A 268 -17.43 34.34 25.21
N LYS A 269 -16.91 33.26 24.62
CA LYS A 269 -15.51 32.83 24.79
C LYS A 269 -14.51 33.90 24.33
N MET A 270 -14.78 34.53 23.18
CA MET A 270 -13.94 35.65 22.70
C MET A 270 -14.02 36.88 23.61
N SER A 271 -15.18 37.17 24.19
CA SER A 271 -15.38 38.26 25.15
C SER A 271 -14.63 37.98 26.46
N ALA A 272 -14.80 36.79 27.05
CA ALA A 272 -14.09 36.34 28.24
C ALA A 272 -12.56 36.45 28.09
N ALA A 273 -12.01 36.04 26.94
CA ALA A 273 -10.59 36.12 26.67
C ALA A 273 -10.04 37.56 26.51
N ARG A 274 -10.93 38.54 26.28
CA ARG A 274 -10.60 39.97 26.08
C ARG A 274 -10.91 40.84 27.28
N ARG A 275 -11.82 40.42 28.18
CA ARG A 275 -12.11 41.11 29.43
C ARG A 275 -10.83 41.29 30.25
N GLY A 276 -10.63 42.48 30.79
CA GLY A 276 -9.48 42.82 31.63
C GLY A 276 -8.14 43.05 30.91
N LYS A 277 -8.03 42.82 29.59
CA LYS A 277 -6.77 43.08 28.86
C LYS A 277 -6.63 44.57 28.53
N PRO A 278 -5.59 45.26 29.05
CA PRO A 278 -5.38 46.67 28.75
C PRO A 278 -5.11 46.85 27.26
N TRP A 279 -5.63 47.95 26.70
CA TRP A 279 -5.34 48.30 25.31
C TRP A 279 -3.85 48.63 25.13
N SER A 280 -3.28 48.25 23.98
CA SER A 280 -1.92 48.64 23.62
C SER A 280 -1.78 50.17 23.57
N PRO A 281 -0.58 50.73 23.79
CA PRO A 281 -0.35 52.18 23.72
C PRO A 281 -0.83 52.79 22.40
N THR A 282 -0.52 52.15 21.27
CA THR A 282 -0.97 52.55 19.92
C THR A 282 -2.49 52.56 19.76
N ARG A 283 -3.18 51.59 20.37
CA ARG A 283 -4.65 51.52 20.33
C ARG A 283 -5.29 52.55 21.25
N ARG A 284 -4.68 52.83 22.41
CA ARG A 284 -5.09 53.92 23.30
C ARG A 284 -4.96 55.27 22.60
N GLU A 285 -3.85 55.51 21.91
CA GLU A 285 -3.63 56.75 21.17
C GLU A 285 -4.59 56.92 20.00
N ALA A 286 -4.83 55.87 19.20
CA ALA A 286 -5.83 55.90 18.12
C ALA A 286 -7.25 56.14 18.64
N ALA A 287 -7.60 55.60 19.81
CA ALA A 287 -8.87 55.88 20.47
C ALA A 287 -8.95 57.33 20.97
N ARG A 288 -7.86 57.87 21.54
CA ARG A 288 -7.77 59.30 21.93
C ARG A 288 -7.96 60.23 20.73
N ARG A 289 -7.31 59.93 19.59
CA ARG A 289 -7.47 60.70 18.34
C ARG A 289 -8.91 60.63 17.79
N ARG A 290 -9.61 59.51 17.98
CA ARG A 290 -11.04 59.36 17.61
C ARG A 290 -12.00 60.01 18.61
N ALA A 291 -11.62 60.14 19.88
CA ALA A 291 -12.42 60.85 20.88
C ALA A 291 -12.37 62.37 20.67
N TYR A 292 -11.34 62.88 19.99
CA TYR A 292 -11.19 64.28 19.59
C TYR A 292 -11.89 64.57 18.26
N THR A 293 -13.20 64.29 18.17
CA THR A 293 -14.00 64.61 16.97
C THR A 293 -15.09 65.64 17.21
N HIS A 294 -15.12 66.29 18.37
CA HIS A 294 -15.97 67.45 18.59
C HIS A 294 -15.10 68.63 18.99
N SER A 295 -15.01 69.63 18.11
CA SER A 295 -14.47 70.94 18.47
C SER A 295 -15.28 71.51 19.65
N VAL A 296 -14.72 72.47 20.38
CA VAL A 296 -15.41 73.16 21.49
C VAL A 296 -16.77 73.70 21.01
N ASP A 297 -16.82 74.24 19.79
CA ASP A 297 -18.06 74.69 19.14
C ASP A 297 -19.06 73.57 18.87
N ALA A 298 -18.60 72.37 18.49
CA ALA A 298 -19.48 71.22 18.29
C ALA A 298 -20.07 70.71 19.61
N LEU A 299 -19.29 70.74 20.70
CA LEU A 299 -19.78 70.41 22.04
C LEU A 299 -20.77 71.46 22.56
N ALA A 300 -20.51 72.75 22.33
CA ALA A 300 -21.43 73.84 22.66
C ALA A 300 -22.76 73.72 21.90
N LYS A 301 -22.72 73.41 20.59
CA LYS A 301 -23.91 73.18 19.76
C LYS A 301 -24.72 71.96 20.20
N MET A 302 -24.05 70.85 20.54
CA MET A 302 -24.73 69.66 21.07
C MET A 302 -25.35 69.91 22.46
N SER A 303 -24.66 70.67 23.33
CA SER A 303 -25.18 71.08 24.64
C SER A 303 -26.40 71.98 24.51
N ALA A 304 -26.35 73.00 23.64
CA ALA A 304 -27.49 73.88 23.34
C ALA A 304 -28.69 73.10 22.77
N ALA A 305 -28.46 72.16 21.86
CA ALA A 305 -29.50 71.32 21.25
C ALA A 305 -30.18 70.33 22.22
N LEU A 306 -29.56 70.07 23.37
CA LEU A 306 -30.06 69.19 24.43
C LEU A 306 -30.67 69.96 25.61
N LYS A 307 -30.42 71.27 25.71
CA LYS A 307 -30.96 72.12 26.78
C LYS A 307 -32.48 72.22 26.62
N GLY A 308 -33.23 71.77 27.63
CA GLY A 308 -34.70 71.82 27.67
C GLY A 308 -35.43 70.59 27.07
N LYS A 309 -34.73 69.61 26.49
CA LYS A 309 -35.38 68.37 26.04
C LYS A 309 -35.57 67.39 27.21
N PRO A 310 -36.80 66.88 27.45
CA PRO A 310 -37.03 65.92 28.52
C PRO A 310 -36.26 64.63 28.25
N TRP A 311 -35.66 64.07 29.29
CA TRP A 311 -34.99 62.78 29.18
C TRP A 311 -36.00 61.67 28.84
N SER A 312 -35.61 60.76 27.94
CA SER A 312 -36.39 59.56 27.66
C SER A 312 -36.59 58.74 28.94
N ALA A 313 -37.69 57.99 29.02
CA ALA A 313 -38.02 57.18 30.20
C ALA A 313 -36.88 56.21 30.58
N ALA A 314 -36.23 55.59 29.58
CA ALA A 314 -35.07 54.72 29.79
C ALA A 314 -33.87 55.46 30.40
N ARG A 315 -33.65 56.73 30.00
CA ARG A 315 -32.55 57.55 30.53
C ARG A 315 -32.85 58.07 31.93
N ARG A 316 -34.12 58.38 32.24
CA ARG A 316 -34.58 58.70 33.60
C ARG A 316 -34.37 57.51 34.55
N ALA A 317 -34.80 56.31 34.16
CA ALA A 317 -34.62 55.09 34.96
C ALA A 317 -33.13 54.75 35.20
N ALA A 318 -32.27 54.92 34.19
CA ALA A 318 -30.83 54.70 34.34
C ALA A 318 -30.16 55.72 35.30
N HIS A 319 -30.62 56.98 35.27
CA HIS A 319 -30.14 58.00 36.18
C HIS A 319 -30.64 57.77 37.61
N GLU A 320 -31.89 57.36 37.79
CA GLU A 320 -32.46 57.02 39.10
C GLU A 320 -31.75 55.82 39.73
N ASN A 321 -31.48 54.76 38.94
CA ASN A 321 -30.64 53.64 39.39
C ASN A 321 -29.22 54.09 39.77
N SER A 322 -28.68 55.08 39.07
CA SER A 322 -27.34 55.62 39.39
C SER A 322 -27.37 56.48 40.66
N ARG A 323 -28.44 57.24 40.93
CA ARG A 323 -28.61 57.99 42.20
C ARG A 323 -28.84 57.06 43.39
N ARG A 324 -29.64 56.00 43.22
CA ARG A 324 -29.80 54.95 44.23
C ARG A 324 -28.49 54.24 44.54
N ALA A 325 -27.67 53.97 43.51
CA ALA A 325 -26.34 53.39 43.69
C ALA A 325 -25.33 54.37 44.33
N ALA A 326 -25.54 55.68 44.19
CA ALA A 326 -24.68 56.72 44.76
C ALA A 326 -25.14 57.22 46.15
N GLY A 327 -26.24 56.69 46.69
CA GLY A 327 -26.71 57.00 48.05
C GLY A 327 -27.29 58.41 48.26
N THR A 328 -27.69 59.10 47.19
CA THR A 328 -28.27 60.45 47.27
C THR A 328 -29.76 60.42 46.88
N ASP A 329 -30.62 59.99 47.80
CA ASP A 329 -32.07 60.19 47.74
C ASP A 329 -32.50 61.19 48.83
N PRO A 330 -33.27 62.25 48.50
CA PRO A 330 -33.84 63.14 49.51
C PRO A 330 -35.07 62.47 50.16
N VAL A 331 -35.03 62.40 51.49
CA VAL A 331 -36.10 61.85 52.34
C VAL A 331 -37.26 62.84 52.44
N GLN A 332 -38.46 62.33 52.11
CA GLN A 332 -39.83 62.67 52.57
C GLN A 332 -40.42 64.07 52.32
N GLU A 333 -41.40 64.12 51.40
CA GLU A 333 -42.62 64.92 51.62
C GLU A 333 -43.50 64.18 52.64
N HIS A 334 -43.82 64.85 53.74
CA HIS A 334 -44.77 64.39 54.76
C HIS A 334 -45.94 65.38 54.81
N LEU A 335 -47.10 64.93 54.36
CA LEU A 335 -48.41 65.60 54.33
C LEU A 335 -49.41 64.42 54.20
N TRP A 336 -50.32 64.07 55.12
CA TRP A 336 -51.30 64.87 55.86
C TRP A 336 -51.89 64.09 57.09
N ASP A 337 -52.27 64.86 58.12
CA ASP A 337 -53.39 64.80 59.10
C ASP A 337 -53.94 63.48 59.72
N VAL A 338 -54.10 63.47 61.06
CA VAL A 338 -55.34 63.75 61.85
C VAL A 338 -55.19 63.16 63.28
N ALA A 339 -55.32 64.01 64.31
CA ALA A 339 -56.15 63.82 65.51
C ALA A 339 -56.37 65.17 66.20
#